data_AF-A0A1F4W020-F1
#
_entry.id   AF-A0A1F4W020-F1
#
_cell.length_a   1.000
_cell.length_b   1.000
_cell.length_c   1.000
_cell.angle_alpha   90.00
_cell.angle_beta   90.00
_cell.angle_gamma   90.00
#
_symmetry.space_group_name_H-M   'P 1'
#
loop_
_entity.id
_entity.type
_entity.pdbx_description
1 polymer ?
#
loop_
_entity_poly.entity_id
_entity_poly.type
_entity_poly.pdbx_seq_one_letter_code
_entity_poly.pdbx_strand_id
1 'polypeptide(L)'
;MGEGIGFEQPETVENKGIADELGRVLESVPPKENYPPDRELQRSILDQLPENLVEELHAHLIVVEGGKEAESSAEESKLRGELFERLATAQYGRAEAGTQDPRLAEELSQELVQLMHDPRRFGLEEQIGGIRNPDLAFFKINDQGKVEIEAAGEVKLGLLTPRAAHQIGGGFREGTRKMVEVVNRMEKPEDSGLLAVAQSRTRGGYLSASENLKVKLIVPADRNPEKVKSLVNRGIFPREDYVRLLELLKNKDEVEILKSAFSRQEVAAMADHLIGKIRERYK
;
A
#
# COMPACT_ATOMS: atom_id res chain seq x y z
N MET A 1 -39.24 -13.66 33.59
CA MET A 1 -37.81 -13.72 33.95
C MET A 1 -37.09 -14.14 32.68
N GLY A 2 -36.53 -13.17 31.96
CA GLY A 2 -35.75 -13.44 30.74
C GLY A 2 -34.29 -13.24 31.08
N GLU A 3 -33.52 -14.33 31.07
CA GLU A 3 -32.08 -14.29 31.23
C GLU A 3 -31.48 -13.65 29.97
N GLY A 4 -30.87 -12.48 30.16
CA GLY A 4 -30.10 -11.82 29.12
C GLY A 4 -28.84 -12.63 28.86
N ILE A 5 -28.74 -13.19 27.65
CA ILE A 5 -27.50 -13.77 27.14
C ILE A 5 -26.50 -12.61 27.03
N GLY A 6 -25.61 -12.51 28.01
CA GLY A 6 -24.47 -11.62 27.97
C GLY A 6 -23.57 -12.08 26.83
N PHE A 7 -23.51 -11.30 25.75
CA PHE A 7 -22.41 -11.38 24.82
C PHE A 7 -21.19 -10.83 25.56
N GLU A 8 -20.38 -11.73 26.12
CA GLU A 8 -19.01 -11.40 26.49
C GLU A 8 -18.33 -10.93 25.20
N GLN A 9 -18.00 -9.63 25.15
CA GLN A 9 -17.08 -9.13 24.14
C GLN A 9 -15.78 -9.91 24.33
N PRO A 10 -15.23 -10.54 23.28
CA PRO A 10 -13.94 -11.20 23.40
C PRO A 10 -12.93 -10.17 23.90
N GLU A 11 -12.24 -10.52 24.99
CA GLU A 11 -11.18 -9.70 25.56
C GLU A 11 -10.26 -9.24 24.42
N THR A 12 -10.12 -7.92 24.27
CA THR A 12 -9.11 -7.33 23.41
C THR A 12 -7.74 -7.72 23.97
N VAL A 13 -7.18 -8.81 23.48
CA VAL A 13 -5.79 -9.17 23.75
C VAL A 13 -4.94 -8.01 23.23
N GLU A 14 -4.28 -7.30 24.15
CA GLU A 14 -3.41 -6.18 23.82
C GLU A 14 -2.29 -6.67 22.89
N ASN A 15 -2.27 -6.23 21.63
CA ASN A 15 -1.14 -6.45 20.73
C ASN A 15 0.08 -5.53 21.05
N LYS A 16 0.37 -5.30 22.33
CA LYS A 16 1.57 -4.54 22.70
C LYS A 16 2.82 -5.36 22.34
N GLY A 17 3.70 -4.77 21.54
CA GLY A 17 5.00 -5.34 21.22
C GLY A 17 5.09 -6.19 19.95
N ILE A 18 4.10 -6.13 19.03
CA ILE A 18 4.23 -6.87 17.75
C ILE A 18 5.45 -6.41 16.96
N ALA A 19 5.76 -5.11 16.95
CA ALA A 19 6.98 -4.57 16.36
C ALA A 19 8.26 -5.16 16.99
N ASP A 20 8.28 -5.37 18.31
CA ASP A 20 9.38 -6.02 19.03
C ASP A 20 9.56 -7.49 18.66
N GLU A 21 8.45 -8.21 18.51
CA GLU A 21 8.49 -9.58 18.04
C GLU A 21 9.02 -9.67 16.61
N LEU A 22 8.51 -8.86 15.70
CA LEU A 22 8.97 -8.82 14.31
C LEU A 22 10.44 -8.41 14.21
N GLY A 23 10.90 -7.47 15.05
CA GLY A 23 12.31 -7.11 15.15
C GLY A 23 13.19 -8.30 15.52
N ARG A 24 12.79 -9.10 16.51
CA ARG A 24 13.50 -10.33 16.90
C ARG A 24 13.49 -11.39 15.80
N VAL A 25 12.38 -11.52 15.06
CA VAL A 25 12.31 -12.42 13.89
C VAL A 25 13.34 -11.99 12.85
N LEU A 26 13.46 -10.69 12.55
CA LEU A 26 14.43 -10.17 11.58
C LEU A 26 15.88 -10.45 11.97
N GLU A 27 16.21 -10.34 13.26
CA GLU A 27 17.55 -10.65 13.77
C GLU A 27 17.95 -12.11 13.53
N SER A 28 16.97 -13.03 13.48
CA SER A 28 17.20 -14.45 13.18
C SER A 28 17.39 -14.75 11.70
N VAL A 29 17.06 -13.82 10.80
CA VAL A 29 17.18 -14.01 9.36
C VAL A 29 18.62 -13.66 8.92
N PRO A 30 19.38 -14.62 8.34
CA PRO A 30 20.75 -14.36 7.92
C PRO A 30 20.78 -13.34 6.77
N PRO A 31 21.72 -12.37 6.79
CA PRO A 31 21.88 -11.41 5.71
C PRO A 31 22.36 -12.12 4.43
N LYS A 32 21.97 -11.59 3.26
CA LYS A 32 22.46 -12.09 1.96
C LYS A 32 23.71 -11.33 1.54
N GLU A 33 24.63 -11.98 0.83
CA GLU A 33 25.92 -11.42 0.41
C GLU A 33 25.85 -10.05 -0.30
N ASN A 34 24.74 -9.75 -0.98
CA ASN A 34 24.54 -8.51 -1.75
C ASN A 34 23.51 -7.55 -1.13
N TYR A 35 23.19 -7.75 0.15
CA TYR A 35 22.21 -6.96 0.88
C TYR A 35 22.60 -6.91 2.36
N PRO A 36 23.35 -5.86 2.78
CA PRO A 36 23.54 -5.57 4.20
C PRO A 36 22.23 -4.93 4.73
N PRO A 37 21.53 -5.55 5.70
CA PRO A 37 20.31 -5.00 6.24
C PRO A 37 20.59 -3.78 7.11
N ASP A 38 19.83 -2.71 6.89
CA ASP A 38 19.81 -1.53 7.77
C ASP A 38 18.80 -1.78 8.90
N ARG A 39 19.30 -2.32 10.02
CA ARG A 39 18.44 -2.73 11.14
C ARG A 39 17.78 -1.55 11.84
N GLU A 40 18.42 -0.38 11.88
CA GLU A 40 17.84 0.82 12.49
C GLU A 40 16.67 1.32 11.64
N LEU A 41 16.84 1.41 10.32
CA LEU A 41 15.76 1.77 9.41
C LEU A 41 14.62 0.76 9.47
N GLN A 42 14.92 -0.53 9.36
CA GLN A 42 13.91 -1.60 9.45
C GLN A 42 13.12 -1.50 10.75
N ARG A 43 13.80 -1.28 11.88
CA ARG A 43 13.14 -1.13 13.17
C ARG A 43 12.21 0.07 13.22
N SER A 44 12.68 1.23 12.74
CA SER A 44 11.86 2.44 12.66
C SER A 44 10.62 2.28 11.79
N ILE A 45 10.65 1.38 10.79
CA ILE A 45 9.50 1.06 9.95
C ILE A 45 8.53 0.12 10.69
N LEU A 46 9.04 -0.88 11.41
CA LEU A 46 8.20 -1.79 12.20
C LEU A 46 7.45 -1.06 13.31
N ASP A 47 8.07 -0.06 13.95
CA ASP A 47 7.45 0.75 15.00
C ASP A 47 6.28 1.62 14.49
N GLN A 48 6.10 1.72 13.18
CA GLN A 48 4.97 2.42 12.56
C GLN A 48 3.82 1.49 12.17
N LEU A 49 4.00 0.18 12.29
CA LEU A 49 2.91 -0.76 12.03
C LEU A 49 1.84 -0.63 13.12
N PRO A 50 0.56 -0.82 12.76
CA PRO A 50 -0.52 -0.72 13.74
C PRO A 50 -0.35 -1.75 14.86
N GLU A 51 -0.71 -1.38 16.09
CA GLU A 51 -0.67 -2.33 17.21
C GLU A 51 -1.56 -3.54 16.90
N ASN A 52 -2.78 -3.33 16.42
CA ASN A 52 -3.73 -4.37 16.00
C ASN A 52 -3.38 -5.07 14.66
N LEU A 53 -2.11 -5.13 14.26
CA LEU A 53 -1.66 -5.74 13.00
C LEU A 53 -2.18 -7.17 12.79
N VAL A 54 -2.15 -8.00 13.83
CA VAL A 54 -2.55 -9.41 13.74
C VAL A 54 -4.04 -9.55 13.38
N GLU A 55 -4.90 -8.76 14.02
CA GLU A 55 -6.34 -8.74 13.78
C GLU A 55 -6.64 -8.19 12.39
N GLU A 56 -5.94 -7.14 11.96
CA GLU A 56 -6.11 -6.57 10.62
C GLU A 56 -5.72 -7.55 9.51
N LEU A 57 -4.60 -8.27 9.68
CA LEU A 57 -4.16 -9.28 8.73
C LEU A 57 -5.12 -10.48 8.70
N HIS A 58 -5.63 -10.91 9.85
CA HIS A 58 -6.64 -11.97 9.90
C HIS A 58 -7.94 -11.55 9.20
N ALA A 59 -8.43 -10.34 9.45
CA ALA A 59 -9.61 -9.81 8.76
C ALA A 59 -9.40 -9.75 7.24
N HIS A 60 -8.20 -9.35 6.78
CA HIS A 60 -7.85 -9.37 5.36
C HIS A 60 -7.93 -10.79 4.77
N LEU A 61 -7.40 -11.81 5.47
CA LEU A 61 -7.47 -13.20 5.01
C LEU A 61 -8.92 -13.67 4.83
N ILE A 62 -9.80 -13.42 5.81
CA ILE A 62 -11.23 -13.77 5.73
C ILE A 62 -11.89 -13.14 4.50
N VAL A 63 -11.64 -11.85 4.27
CA VAL A 63 -12.23 -11.09 3.16
C VAL A 63 -11.76 -11.62 1.81
N VAL A 64 -10.45 -11.85 1.66
CA VAL A 64 -9.86 -12.31 0.39
C VAL A 64 -10.26 -13.76 0.08
N GLU A 65 -10.61 -14.54 1.08
CA GLU A 65 -11.05 -15.93 0.93
C GLU A 65 -12.56 -16.10 0.78
N GLY A 66 -13.32 -15.01 0.87
CA GLY A 66 -14.79 -15.05 0.77
C GLY A 66 -15.42 -15.96 1.82
N GLY A 67 -14.80 -16.09 2.99
CA GLY A 67 -15.24 -16.96 4.08
C GLY A 67 -15.04 -18.46 3.87
N LYS A 68 -14.21 -18.89 2.92
CA LYS A 68 -13.84 -20.31 2.73
C LYS A 68 -12.40 -20.55 3.19
N GLU A 69 -12.11 -21.65 3.88
CA GLU A 69 -10.73 -22.02 4.19
C GLU A 69 -9.92 -22.17 2.90
N ALA A 70 -8.94 -21.29 2.65
CA ALA A 70 -8.01 -21.52 1.56
C ALA A 70 -6.98 -22.60 1.91
N GLU A 71 -6.37 -23.16 0.87
CA GLU A 71 -5.17 -23.96 1.03
C GLU A 71 -4.05 -23.12 1.67
N SER A 72 -3.37 -23.69 2.67
CA SER A 72 -2.30 -23.04 3.46
C SER A 72 -1.26 -22.27 2.64
N SER A 73 -0.90 -22.76 1.44
CA SER A 73 0.06 -22.09 0.56
C SER A 73 -0.45 -20.78 -0.06
N ALA A 74 -1.76 -20.66 -0.30
CA ALA A 74 -2.38 -19.46 -0.83
C ALA A 74 -2.52 -18.38 0.26
N GLU A 75 -2.84 -18.79 1.49
CA GLU A 75 -2.87 -17.94 2.69
C GLU A 75 -1.50 -17.26 2.91
N GLU A 76 -0.42 -18.06 2.91
CA GLU A 76 0.95 -17.56 3.06
C GLU A 76 1.33 -16.54 2.00
N SER A 77 1.03 -16.83 0.72
CA SER A 77 1.40 -15.90 -0.36
C SER A 77 0.63 -14.58 -0.29
N LYS A 78 -0.63 -14.59 0.16
CA LYS A 78 -1.45 -13.38 0.32
C LYS A 78 -0.93 -12.54 1.48
N LEU A 79 -0.72 -13.15 2.65
CA LEU A 79 -0.25 -12.44 3.83
C LEU A 79 1.15 -11.87 3.64
N ARG A 80 2.03 -12.58 2.94
CA ARG A 80 3.35 -12.04 2.54
C ARG A 80 3.22 -10.79 1.65
N GLY A 81 2.28 -10.80 0.70
CA GLY A 81 2.00 -9.65 -0.16
C GLY A 81 1.50 -8.44 0.62
N GLU A 82 0.43 -8.65 1.40
CA GLU A 82 -0.18 -7.62 2.25
C GLU A 82 0.82 -7.04 3.28
N LEU A 83 1.60 -7.90 3.95
CA LEU A 83 2.65 -7.44 4.86
C LEU A 83 3.67 -6.56 4.14
N PHE A 84 4.09 -6.94 2.92
CA PHE A 84 5.05 -6.15 2.16
C PHE A 84 4.49 -4.78 1.76
N GLU A 85 3.22 -4.71 1.39
CA GLU A 85 2.50 -3.45 1.11
C GLU A 85 2.45 -2.55 2.35
N ARG A 86 2.17 -3.11 3.54
CA ARG A 86 2.18 -2.35 4.80
C ARG A 86 3.57 -1.83 5.16
N LEU A 87 4.60 -2.64 5.00
CA LEU A 87 5.99 -2.22 5.22
C LEU A 87 6.41 -1.12 4.24
N ALA A 88 6.02 -1.23 2.97
CA ALA A 88 6.28 -0.20 1.98
C ALA A 88 5.51 1.10 2.30
N THR A 89 4.29 0.99 2.81
CA THR A 89 3.47 2.13 3.27
C THR A 89 4.09 2.83 4.47
N ALA A 90 4.56 2.09 5.46
CA ALA A 90 5.29 2.66 6.59
C ALA A 90 6.63 3.31 6.16
N GLN A 91 7.29 2.77 5.13
CA GLN A 91 8.54 3.33 4.61
C GLN A 91 8.35 4.58 3.73
N TYR A 92 7.33 4.61 2.87
CA TYR A 92 7.21 5.57 1.77
C TYR A 92 5.89 6.35 1.74
N GLY A 93 4.87 5.91 2.47
CA GLY A 93 3.50 6.44 2.38
C GLY A 93 3.27 7.77 3.09
N ARG A 94 4.29 8.33 3.75
CA ARG A 94 4.17 9.62 4.42
C ARG A 94 4.35 10.76 3.41
N ALA A 95 3.40 11.71 3.42
CA ALA A 95 3.52 12.92 2.63
C ALA A 95 4.71 13.77 3.10
N GLU A 96 5.49 14.30 2.15
CA GLU A 96 6.49 15.33 2.43
C GLU A 96 5.74 16.65 2.70
N ALA A 97 5.30 16.84 3.94
CA ALA A 97 4.54 18.02 4.33
C ALA A 97 5.46 19.24 4.48
N GLY A 98 5.45 20.13 3.49
CA GLY A 98 5.99 21.48 3.61
C GLY A 98 5.02 22.47 4.24
N THR A 99 4.12 22.02 5.11
CA THR A 99 2.89 22.75 5.48
C THR A 99 2.90 23.28 6.92
N GLN A 100 2.27 24.43 7.14
CA GLN A 100 1.97 24.99 8.47
C GLN A 100 0.91 24.21 9.26
N ASP A 101 0.08 23.37 8.61
CA ASP A 101 -0.93 22.50 9.25
C ASP A 101 -0.67 21.02 8.92
N PRO A 102 0.28 20.37 9.64
CA PRO A 102 0.67 18.99 9.39
C PRO A 102 -0.50 18.01 9.53
N ARG A 103 -1.47 18.33 10.40
CA ARG A 103 -2.60 17.45 10.67
C ARG A 103 -3.55 17.39 9.48
N LEU A 104 -3.93 18.54 8.92
CA LEU A 104 -4.76 18.54 7.71
C LEU A 104 -4.04 17.86 6.54
N ALA A 105 -2.72 18.06 6.40
CA ALA A 105 -1.94 17.41 5.35
C ALA A 105 -1.96 15.88 5.50
N GLU A 106 -1.82 15.37 6.73
CA GLU A 106 -1.92 13.95 7.02
C GLU A 106 -3.32 13.39 6.77
N GLU A 107 -4.37 14.02 7.30
CA GLU A 107 -5.76 13.61 7.10
C GLU A 107 -6.13 13.59 5.61
N LEU A 108 -5.71 14.62 4.86
CA LEU A 108 -5.93 14.72 3.42
C LEU A 108 -5.16 13.64 2.64
N SER A 109 -3.90 13.40 2.98
CA SER A 109 -3.11 12.34 2.37
C SER A 109 -3.76 10.97 2.60
N GLN A 110 -4.17 10.67 3.84
CA GLN A 110 -4.82 9.40 4.18
C GLN A 110 -6.15 9.23 3.44
N GLU A 111 -6.98 10.26 3.42
CA GLU A 111 -8.27 10.24 2.72
C GLU A 111 -8.09 10.02 1.22
N LEU A 112 -7.14 10.70 0.59
CA LEU A 112 -6.87 10.55 -0.85
C LEU A 112 -6.26 9.19 -1.19
N VAL A 113 -5.37 8.64 -0.35
CA VAL A 113 -4.88 7.27 -0.51
C VAL A 113 -6.03 6.26 -0.40
N GLN A 114 -6.94 6.43 0.56
CA GLN A 114 -8.10 5.55 0.69
C GLN A 114 -9.05 5.66 -0.50
N LEU A 115 -9.33 6.88 -0.97
CA LEU A 115 -10.16 7.12 -2.14
C LEU A 115 -9.54 6.50 -3.39
N MET A 116 -8.22 6.64 -3.54
CA MET A 116 -7.48 5.93 -4.55
C MET A 116 -7.68 4.44 -4.28
N HIS A 117 -7.15 3.83 -3.23
CA HIS A 117 -7.21 2.38 -3.04
C HIS A 117 -8.61 1.72 -3.22
N ASP A 118 -9.69 2.31 -2.69
CA ASP A 118 -11.04 1.76 -2.78
C ASP A 118 -12.14 2.84 -2.95
N PRO A 119 -12.41 3.30 -4.19
CA PRO A 119 -13.38 4.38 -4.45
C PRO A 119 -14.82 4.00 -4.08
N ARG A 120 -15.12 2.70 -3.93
CA ARG A 120 -16.44 2.21 -3.50
C ARG A 120 -16.81 2.66 -2.10
N ARG A 121 -15.82 2.81 -1.22
CA ARG A 121 -16.03 3.31 0.16
C ARG A 121 -16.61 4.72 0.18
N PHE A 122 -16.40 5.47 -0.89
CA PHE A 122 -16.87 6.84 -1.08
C PHE A 122 -18.05 6.93 -2.06
N GLY A 123 -18.54 5.79 -2.58
CA GLY A 123 -19.61 5.79 -3.60
C GLY A 123 -19.18 6.37 -4.95
N LEU A 124 -17.88 6.35 -5.27
CA LEU A 124 -17.30 6.99 -6.46
C LEU A 124 -16.79 6.00 -7.53
N GLU A 125 -17.11 4.71 -7.41
CA GLU A 125 -16.60 3.66 -8.30
C GLU A 125 -16.97 3.87 -9.77
N GLU A 126 -18.24 4.21 -10.05
CA GLU A 126 -18.75 4.40 -11.41
C GLU A 126 -18.13 5.63 -12.08
N GLN A 127 -17.95 6.72 -11.33
CA GLN A 127 -17.44 8.00 -11.80
C GLN A 127 -15.93 7.93 -12.08
N ILE A 128 -15.18 7.20 -11.26
CA ILE A 128 -13.73 7.02 -11.41
C ILE A 128 -13.42 5.87 -12.40
N GLY A 129 -14.40 4.99 -12.66
CA GLY A 129 -14.39 4.04 -13.78
C GLY A 129 -13.75 2.69 -13.47
N GLY A 130 -13.82 2.23 -12.22
CA GLY A 130 -13.30 0.91 -11.81
C GLY A 130 -11.80 0.69 -12.08
N ILE A 131 -11.05 1.73 -12.44
CA ILE A 131 -9.61 1.67 -12.66
C ILE A 131 -8.97 1.37 -11.31
N ARG A 132 -8.26 0.23 -11.23
CA ARG A 132 -7.58 -0.13 -9.99
C ARG A 132 -6.49 0.87 -9.67
N ASN A 133 -6.53 1.29 -8.43
CA ASN A 133 -5.73 2.38 -7.92
C ASN A 133 -4.40 1.88 -7.36
N PRO A 134 -3.41 2.77 -7.24
CA PRO A 134 -2.09 2.38 -6.77
C PRO A 134 -2.13 1.99 -5.29
N ASP A 135 -1.16 1.17 -4.89
CA ASP A 135 -0.97 0.72 -3.51
C ASP A 135 -0.52 1.89 -2.62
N LEU A 136 0.20 2.86 -3.21
CA LEU A 136 0.58 4.12 -2.57
C LEU A 136 0.32 5.32 -3.47
N ALA A 137 0.26 6.51 -2.87
CA ALA A 137 0.31 7.76 -3.60
C ALA A 137 1.24 8.74 -2.89
N PHE A 138 1.90 9.58 -3.69
CA PHE A 138 2.88 10.55 -3.22
C PHE A 138 2.33 11.94 -3.50
N PHE A 139 2.21 12.73 -2.43
CA PHE A 139 1.56 14.02 -2.46
C PHE A 139 2.53 15.12 -2.06
N LYS A 140 2.40 16.24 -2.74
CA LYS A 140 2.89 17.54 -2.30
C LYS A 140 1.69 18.37 -1.88
N ILE A 141 1.66 18.73 -0.60
CA ILE A 141 0.59 19.54 -0.02
C ILE A 141 1.19 20.88 0.37
N ASN A 142 0.53 21.97 0.00
CA ASN A 142 0.97 23.32 0.39
C ASN A 142 0.08 23.92 1.51
N ASP A 143 0.45 25.10 2.00
CA ASP A 143 -0.25 25.78 3.10
C ASP A 143 -1.72 26.12 2.83
N GLN A 144 -2.14 26.16 1.55
CA GLN A 144 -3.52 26.39 1.16
C GLN A 144 -4.34 25.10 1.09
N GLY A 145 -3.74 23.95 1.44
CA GLY A 145 -4.34 22.63 1.25
C GLY A 145 -4.39 22.18 -0.21
N LYS A 146 -3.71 22.87 -1.14
CA LYS A 146 -3.62 22.39 -2.53
C LYS A 146 -2.75 21.14 -2.55
N VAL A 147 -3.26 20.13 -3.23
CA VAL A 147 -2.62 18.82 -3.34
C VAL A 147 -2.18 18.61 -4.77
N GLU A 148 -0.89 18.38 -4.95
CA GLU A 148 -0.37 17.82 -6.18
C GLU A 148 -0.02 16.34 -5.95
N ILE A 149 -0.62 15.46 -6.74
CA ILE A 149 -0.27 14.04 -6.77
C ILE A 149 0.92 13.91 -7.72
N GLU A 150 2.10 13.62 -7.18
CA GLU A 150 3.36 13.59 -7.92
C GLU A 150 3.67 12.20 -8.49
N ALA A 151 3.28 11.16 -7.75
CA ALA A 151 3.49 9.79 -8.17
C ALA A 151 2.44 8.82 -7.62
N ALA A 152 2.28 7.71 -8.35
CA ALA A 152 1.50 6.54 -7.96
C ALA A 152 2.45 5.37 -7.68
N GLY A 153 2.24 4.63 -6.58
CA GLY A 153 3.09 3.52 -6.16
C GLY A 153 2.48 2.15 -6.46
N GLU A 154 3.27 1.23 -7.01
CA GLU A 154 2.96 -0.21 -7.03
C GLU A 154 4.01 -0.93 -6.19
N VAL A 155 3.56 -1.80 -5.30
CA VAL A 155 4.42 -2.59 -4.42
C VAL A 155 4.37 -4.04 -4.90
N LYS A 156 5.54 -4.63 -5.18
CA LYS A 156 5.62 -6.02 -5.64
C LYS A 156 6.65 -6.84 -4.90
N LEU A 157 6.18 -7.74 -4.03
CA LEU A 157 7.03 -8.77 -3.42
C LEU A 157 7.51 -9.79 -4.46
N GLY A 158 6.58 -10.20 -5.34
CA GLY A 158 6.78 -11.21 -6.37
C GLY A 158 7.43 -10.68 -7.65
N LEU A 159 7.05 -11.28 -8.78
CA LEU A 159 7.39 -10.77 -10.11
C LEU A 159 6.21 -9.98 -10.67
N LEU A 160 6.48 -8.98 -11.49
CA LEU A 160 5.47 -8.24 -12.23
C LEU A 160 4.71 -9.18 -13.17
N THR A 161 3.41 -8.98 -13.21
CA THR A 161 2.44 -9.72 -14.02
C THR A 161 1.85 -8.81 -15.11
N PRO A 162 1.15 -9.34 -16.13
CA PRO A 162 0.52 -8.52 -17.16
C PRO A 162 -0.42 -7.44 -16.58
N ARG A 163 -1.05 -7.76 -15.44
CA ARG A 163 -1.85 -6.83 -14.67
C ARG A 163 -1.05 -5.61 -14.20
N ALA A 164 0.07 -5.84 -13.51
CA ALA A 164 0.93 -4.76 -13.02
C ALA A 164 1.48 -3.93 -14.20
N ALA A 165 1.75 -4.59 -15.34
CA ALA A 165 2.18 -3.89 -16.56
C ALA A 165 1.14 -2.90 -17.08
N HIS A 166 -0.14 -3.27 -17.07
CA HIS A 166 -1.23 -2.37 -17.48
C HIS A 166 -1.37 -1.17 -16.52
N GLN A 167 -1.25 -1.41 -15.21
CA GLN A 167 -1.30 -0.37 -14.19
C GLN A 167 -0.16 0.65 -14.36
N ILE A 168 1.08 0.15 -14.48
CA ILE A 168 2.29 0.98 -14.65
C ILE A 168 2.29 1.69 -16.02
N GLY A 169 1.79 1.02 -17.07
CA GLY A 169 1.79 1.49 -18.46
C GLY A 169 0.84 2.65 -18.76
N GLY A 170 -0.14 2.93 -17.91
CA GLY A 170 -1.07 4.03 -18.15
C GLY A 170 -2.25 4.06 -17.18
N GLY A 171 -2.63 2.91 -16.62
CA GLY A 171 -3.77 2.79 -15.73
C GLY A 171 -3.72 3.77 -14.55
N PHE A 172 -2.59 3.90 -13.87
CA PHE A 172 -2.47 4.85 -12.75
C PHE A 172 -2.57 6.31 -13.17
N ARG A 173 -2.01 6.68 -14.33
CA ARG A 173 -2.07 8.06 -14.84
C ARG A 173 -3.50 8.44 -15.20
N GLU A 174 -4.19 7.54 -15.90
CA GLU A 174 -5.59 7.73 -16.25
C GLU A 174 -6.49 7.78 -15.01
N GLY A 175 -6.35 6.81 -14.11
CA GLY A 175 -7.13 6.72 -12.87
C GLY A 175 -6.95 7.94 -11.97
N THR A 176 -5.70 8.39 -11.77
CA THR A 176 -5.39 9.57 -10.97
C THR A 176 -6.01 10.84 -11.57
N ARG A 177 -5.92 11.04 -12.89
CA ARG A 177 -6.53 12.20 -13.56
C ARG A 177 -8.05 12.19 -13.42
N LYS A 178 -8.69 11.04 -13.66
CA LYS A 178 -10.15 10.91 -13.49
C LYS A 178 -10.58 11.18 -12.05
N MET A 179 -9.86 10.64 -11.06
CA MET A 179 -10.13 10.92 -9.64
C MET A 179 -10.03 12.41 -9.33
N VAL A 180 -8.96 13.07 -9.75
CA VAL A 180 -8.78 14.52 -9.57
C VAL A 180 -9.94 15.31 -10.21
N GLU A 181 -10.33 14.96 -11.44
CA GLU A 181 -11.44 15.61 -12.13
C GLU A 181 -12.78 15.41 -11.41
N VAL A 182 -13.09 14.17 -11.01
CA VAL A 182 -14.32 13.83 -10.29
C VAL A 182 -14.38 14.60 -8.99
N VAL A 183 -13.34 14.47 -8.16
CA VAL A 183 -13.27 15.14 -6.86
C VAL A 183 -13.47 16.63 -7.05
N ASN A 184 -12.66 17.29 -7.88
CA ASN A 184 -12.73 18.75 -8.11
C ASN A 184 -14.10 19.26 -8.59
N ARG A 185 -14.92 18.43 -9.24
CA ARG A 185 -16.27 18.80 -9.70
C ARG A 185 -17.37 18.58 -8.67
N MET A 186 -17.10 17.87 -7.58
CA MET A 186 -18.09 17.66 -6.51
C MET A 186 -18.43 19.02 -5.87
N GLU A 187 -19.69 19.33 -5.65
CA GLU A 187 -20.05 20.54 -4.89
C GLU A 187 -19.80 20.36 -3.39
N LYS A 188 -20.08 19.16 -2.87
CA LYS A 188 -19.99 18.79 -1.46
C LYS A 188 -19.25 17.46 -1.28
N PRO A 189 -17.91 17.45 -1.20
CA PRO A 189 -17.12 16.22 -1.00
C PRO A 189 -17.53 15.44 0.26
N GLU A 190 -17.97 16.15 1.30
CA GLU A 190 -18.42 15.57 2.58
C GLU A 190 -19.62 14.62 2.43
N ASP A 191 -20.49 14.82 1.43
CA ASP A 191 -21.63 13.93 1.16
C ASP A 191 -21.18 12.52 0.73
N SER A 192 -19.92 12.39 0.29
CA SER A 192 -19.27 11.12 -0.06
C SER A 192 -18.24 10.67 0.98
N GLY A 193 -18.17 11.33 2.14
CA GLY A 193 -17.22 11.02 3.20
C GLY A 193 -15.82 11.62 3.00
N LEU A 194 -15.64 12.53 2.05
CA LEU A 194 -14.35 13.23 1.80
C LEU A 194 -14.24 14.51 2.64
N LEU A 195 -14.12 14.35 3.95
CA LEU A 195 -14.13 15.44 4.94
C LEU A 195 -12.86 16.30 4.87
N ALA A 196 -11.69 15.67 4.71
CA ALA A 196 -10.43 16.40 4.64
C ALA A 196 -10.32 17.22 3.35
N VAL A 197 -10.82 16.68 2.23
CA VAL A 197 -10.96 17.41 0.96
C VAL A 197 -11.91 18.60 1.13
N ALA A 198 -13.07 18.41 1.77
CA ALA A 198 -14.01 19.51 2.03
C ALA A 198 -13.34 20.62 2.86
N GLN A 199 -12.63 20.27 3.94
CA GLN A 199 -11.88 21.22 4.76
C GLN A 199 -10.80 21.95 3.96
N SER A 200 -10.02 21.24 3.15
CA SER A 200 -9.01 21.84 2.27
C SER A 200 -9.61 22.90 1.34
N ARG A 201 -10.79 22.64 0.76
CA ARG A 201 -11.46 23.59 -0.14
C ARG A 201 -11.91 24.87 0.51
N THR A 202 -12.33 24.82 1.78
CA THR A 202 -12.68 26.06 2.51
C THR A 202 -11.50 27.03 2.61
N ARG A 203 -10.26 26.52 2.45
CA ARG A 203 -9.01 27.29 2.44
C ARG A 203 -8.50 27.63 1.02
N GLY A 204 -9.29 27.32 -0.01
CA GLY A 204 -8.91 27.50 -1.42
C GLY A 204 -8.08 26.36 -2.00
N GLY A 205 -8.01 25.22 -1.31
CA GLY A 205 -7.35 24.00 -1.78
C GLY A 205 -8.12 23.32 -2.92
N TYR A 206 -7.36 22.67 -3.80
CA TYR A 206 -7.87 21.81 -4.86
C TYR A 206 -6.85 20.72 -5.16
N LEU A 207 -7.27 19.69 -5.90
CA LEU A 207 -6.39 18.60 -6.29
C LEU A 207 -5.85 18.84 -7.71
N SER A 208 -4.60 18.48 -7.95
CA SER A 208 -4.03 18.36 -9.28
C SER A 208 -3.20 17.09 -9.39
N ALA A 209 -3.16 16.50 -10.59
CA ALA A 209 -2.18 15.48 -10.91
C ALA A 209 -1.00 16.15 -11.61
N SER A 210 0.23 15.79 -11.24
CA SER A 210 1.41 16.28 -11.95
C SER A 210 1.33 15.91 -13.44
N GLU A 211 1.73 16.84 -14.33
CA GLU A 211 1.78 16.57 -15.77
C GLU A 211 2.68 15.36 -16.08
N ASN A 212 3.76 15.22 -15.31
CA ASN A 212 4.74 14.14 -15.38
C ASN A 212 4.55 13.14 -14.23
N LEU A 213 3.29 12.75 -13.95
CA LEU A 213 2.97 11.77 -12.92
C LEU A 213 3.83 10.50 -13.10
N LYS A 214 4.73 10.28 -12.13
CA LYS A 214 5.62 9.11 -12.13
C LYS A 214 4.92 7.89 -11.54
N VAL A 215 5.40 6.72 -11.93
CA VAL A 215 5.07 5.47 -11.23
C VAL A 215 6.27 5.02 -10.41
N LYS A 216 6.09 4.87 -9.10
CA LYS A 216 7.10 4.35 -8.19
C LYS A 216 6.87 2.85 -7.99
N LEU A 217 7.74 2.01 -8.53
CA LEU A 217 7.70 0.57 -8.33
C LEU A 217 8.58 0.20 -7.13
N ILE A 218 7.98 -0.27 -6.05
CA ILE A 218 8.70 -0.67 -4.84
C ILE A 218 8.93 -2.18 -4.86
N VAL A 219 10.20 -2.57 -4.79
CA VAL A 219 10.63 -3.97 -4.84
C VAL A 219 11.45 -4.34 -3.59
N PRO A 220 11.55 -5.63 -3.23
CA PRO A 220 12.35 -6.06 -2.10
C PRO A 220 13.82 -5.67 -2.20
N ALA A 221 14.46 -5.49 -1.05
CA ALA A 221 15.85 -5.03 -0.97
C ALA A 221 16.85 -5.93 -1.72
N ASP A 222 16.57 -7.24 -1.74
CA ASP A 222 17.38 -8.27 -2.40
C ASP A 222 17.16 -8.36 -3.92
N ARG A 223 16.33 -7.48 -4.51
CA ARG A 223 16.21 -7.32 -5.96
C ARG A 223 17.27 -6.36 -6.50
N ASN A 224 17.57 -6.49 -7.79
CA ASN A 224 18.46 -5.58 -8.51
C ASN A 224 17.65 -4.74 -9.52
N PRO A 225 17.35 -3.48 -9.21
CA PRO A 225 16.61 -2.56 -10.10
C PRO A 225 17.24 -2.40 -11.48
N GLU A 226 18.58 -2.44 -11.58
CA GLU A 226 19.29 -2.33 -12.86
C GLU A 226 19.08 -3.54 -13.76
N LYS A 227 18.66 -4.68 -13.19
CA LYS A 227 18.30 -5.90 -13.93
C LYS A 227 16.78 -6.00 -14.06
N VAL A 228 16.14 -5.04 -14.72
CA VAL A 228 14.66 -4.97 -14.90
C VAL A 228 14.01 -6.27 -15.38
N LYS A 229 14.70 -7.06 -16.22
CA LYS A 229 14.21 -8.38 -16.67
C LYS A 229 13.95 -9.36 -15.52
N SER A 230 14.71 -9.25 -14.43
CA SER A 230 14.56 -10.10 -13.23
C SER A 230 13.35 -9.74 -12.37
N LEU A 231 12.69 -8.60 -12.67
CA LEU A 231 11.49 -8.14 -11.98
C LEU A 231 10.21 -8.65 -12.66
N VAL A 232 10.29 -9.15 -13.90
CA VAL A 232 9.11 -9.51 -14.71
C VAL A 232 8.98 -11.03 -14.84
N ASN A 233 7.76 -11.54 -14.70
CA ASN A 233 7.47 -12.95 -14.96
C ASN A 233 7.33 -13.21 -16.47
N ARG A 234 8.44 -13.42 -17.18
CA ARG A 234 8.44 -13.65 -18.63
C ARG A 234 7.48 -14.77 -19.09
N GLY A 235 7.27 -15.80 -18.26
CA GLY A 235 6.50 -17.00 -18.64
C GLY A 235 5.00 -16.74 -18.88
N ILE A 236 4.47 -15.62 -18.39
CA ILE A 236 3.03 -15.31 -18.45
C ILE A 236 2.71 -14.09 -19.32
N PHE A 237 3.70 -13.54 -20.04
CA PHE A 237 3.52 -12.37 -20.89
C PHE A 237 3.49 -12.73 -22.38
N PRO A 238 2.57 -12.13 -23.16
CA PRO A 238 2.77 -11.97 -24.59
C PRO A 238 4.10 -11.26 -24.88
N ARG A 239 4.80 -11.67 -25.95
CA ARG A 239 6.14 -11.16 -26.26
C ARG A 239 6.19 -9.64 -26.40
N GLU A 240 5.20 -9.06 -27.06
CA GLU A 240 5.13 -7.61 -27.31
C GLU A 240 4.94 -6.82 -26.01
N ASP A 241 4.07 -7.28 -25.13
CA ASP A 241 3.79 -6.63 -23.85
C ASP A 241 4.97 -6.74 -22.90
N TYR A 242 5.69 -7.86 -22.94
CA TYR A 242 6.95 -8.01 -22.22
C TYR A 242 7.99 -6.98 -22.68
N VAL A 243 8.18 -6.79 -23.99
CA VAL A 243 9.13 -5.82 -24.53
C VAL A 243 8.74 -4.39 -24.13
N ARG A 244 7.46 -4.03 -24.32
CA ARG A 244 6.93 -2.71 -23.94
C ARG A 244 7.14 -2.42 -22.45
N LEU A 245 6.85 -3.39 -21.57
CA LEU A 245 7.08 -3.23 -20.14
C LEU A 245 8.57 -3.02 -19.82
N LEU A 246 9.48 -3.76 -20.47
CA LEU A 246 10.91 -3.57 -20.23
C LEU A 246 11.44 -2.22 -20.69
N GLU A 247 10.90 -1.66 -21.77
CA GLU A 247 11.23 -0.31 -22.23
C GLU A 247 10.74 0.73 -21.24
N LEU A 248 9.49 0.60 -20.79
CA LEU A 248 8.89 1.47 -19.78
C LEU A 248 9.68 1.44 -18.45
N LEU A 249 10.04 0.26 -17.94
CA LEU A 249 10.82 0.12 -16.71
C LEU A 249 12.23 0.72 -16.79
N LYS A 250 12.76 0.96 -18.01
CA LYS A 250 14.05 1.65 -18.20
C LYS A 250 13.89 3.16 -18.30
N ASN A 251 12.68 3.65 -18.54
CA ASN A 251 12.40 5.08 -18.63
C ASN A 251 12.29 5.67 -17.22
N LYS A 252 13.38 6.27 -16.71
CA LYS A 252 13.46 6.88 -15.37
C LYS A 252 12.61 8.16 -15.22
N ASP A 253 12.17 8.74 -16.33
CA ASP A 253 11.28 9.89 -16.32
C ASP A 253 9.83 9.46 -16.04
N GLU A 254 9.48 8.23 -16.39
CA GLU A 254 8.14 7.68 -16.18
C GLU A 254 8.05 6.72 -14.98
N VAL A 255 9.09 5.91 -14.75
CA VAL A 255 9.10 4.89 -13.71
C VAL A 255 10.36 5.01 -12.86
N GLU A 256 10.16 5.13 -11.55
CA GLU A 256 11.21 5.06 -10.55
C GLU A 256 11.11 3.72 -9.81
N ILE A 257 12.20 2.95 -9.75
CA ILE A 257 12.23 1.66 -9.05
C ILE A 257 12.92 1.86 -7.70
N LEU A 258 12.15 1.75 -6.62
CA LEU A 258 12.60 1.91 -5.24
C LEU A 258 12.83 0.57 -4.57
N LYS A 259 13.80 0.52 -3.65
CA LYS A 259 14.08 -0.66 -2.84
C LYS A 259 13.48 -0.50 -1.46
N SER A 260 12.61 -1.42 -1.07
CA SER A 260 12.21 -1.58 0.32
C SER A 260 13.42 -1.83 1.21
N ALA A 261 13.32 -1.45 2.48
CA ALA A 261 14.26 -1.81 3.53
C ALA A 261 14.28 -3.33 3.82
N PHE A 262 13.31 -4.10 3.34
CA PHE A 262 13.17 -5.54 3.62
C PHE A 262 13.38 -6.39 2.37
N SER A 263 14.11 -7.50 2.53
CA SER A 263 14.26 -8.55 1.53
C SER A 263 13.06 -9.50 1.50
N ARG A 264 12.93 -10.29 0.43
CA ARG A 264 11.86 -11.31 0.33
C ARG A 264 11.89 -12.33 1.47
N GLN A 265 13.09 -12.68 1.94
CA GLN A 265 13.27 -13.71 2.98
C GLN A 265 12.86 -13.17 4.35
N GLU A 266 13.17 -11.91 4.64
CA GLU A 266 12.74 -11.24 5.87
C GLU A 266 11.22 -11.09 5.91
N VAL A 267 10.61 -10.65 4.80
CA VAL A 267 9.15 -10.57 4.69
C VAL A 267 8.51 -11.94 4.89
N ALA A 268 9.08 -13.00 4.30
CA ALA A 268 8.58 -14.37 4.48
C ALA A 268 8.65 -14.80 5.96
N ALA A 269 9.80 -14.62 6.62
CA ALA A 269 9.96 -14.99 8.02
C ALA A 269 8.99 -14.25 8.96
N MET A 270 8.80 -12.95 8.75
CA MET A 270 7.82 -12.16 9.51
C MET A 270 6.38 -12.60 9.24
N ALA A 271 6.03 -12.86 7.98
CA ALA A 271 4.70 -13.34 7.61
C ALA A 271 4.41 -14.72 8.23
N ASP A 272 5.36 -15.64 8.20
CA ASP A 272 5.22 -16.98 8.77
C ASP A 272 5.00 -16.91 10.30
N HIS A 273 5.72 -16.01 10.99
CA HIS A 273 5.48 -15.71 12.42
C HIS A 273 4.06 -15.18 12.67
N LEU A 274 3.61 -14.21 11.87
CA LEU A 274 2.27 -13.62 12.00
C LEU A 274 1.16 -14.63 11.72
N ILE A 275 1.34 -15.53 10.74
CA ILE A 275 0.40 -16.63 10.47
C ILE A 275 0.31 -17.56 11.68
N GLY A 276 1.45 -17.88 12.31
CA GLY A 276 1.48 -18.64 13.56
C GLY A 276 0.60 -17.98 14.64
N LYS A 277 0.76 -16.67 14.85
CA LYS A 277 -0.04 -15.90 15.80
C LYS A 277 -1.53 -15.87 15.46
N ILE A 278 -1.89 -15.67 14.19
CA ILE A 278 -3.29 -15.70 13.73
C ILE A 278 -3.90 -17.08 14.05
N ARG A 279 -3.20 -18.16 13.71
CA ARG A 279 -3.66 -19.53 13.98
C ARG A 279 -3.71 -19.88 15.46
N GLU A 280 -2.85 -19.30 16.30
CA GLU A 280 -2.93 -19.48 17.75
C GLU A 280 -4.14 -18.78 18.34
N ARG A 281 -4.49 -17.60 17.82
CA ARG A 281 -5.52 -16.73 18.38
C ARG A 281 -6.94 -17.04 17.90
N TYR A 282 -7.09 -17.52 16.66
CA TYR A 282 -8.40 -17.68 16.00
C TYR A 282 -8.73 -19.16 15.69
N LYS A 283 -8.13 -20.09 16.44
CA LYS A 283 -8.48 -21.51 16.44
C LYS A 283 -9.81 -21.78 17.15
#